data_AF-A0A6G3LCU8-F1
#
_entry.id   AF-A0A6G3LCU8-F1
#
_cell.length_a   1.000
_cell.length_b   1.000
_cell.length_c   1.000
_cell.angle_alpha   90.00
_cell.angle_beta   90.00
_cell.angle_gamma   90.00
#
_symmetry.space_group_name_H-M   'P 1'
#
loop_
_entity.id
_entity.type
_entity.pdbx_description
1 polymer ?
#
loop_
_entity_poly.entity_id
_entity_poly.type
_entity_poly.pdbx_seq_one_letter_code
_entity_poly.pdbx_strand_id
1 'polypeptide(L)'
;MVDLRIVAESLPKTRKKYLTDSYAKEMITDIVATFNERGKKYYLVSRETIFHPLGGGQPSDTGFILGENFQFQVKKVLDVNGVLFHYGILLKGELPQGNANAKLLLDWDKRYKIMRIHTAGHILDYAVNEVLGGEF
;
A
#
# COMPACT_ATOMS: atom_id res chain seq x y z
N MET A 1 -14.50 -9.69 -12.96
CA MET A 1 -13.66 -9.24 -11.82
C MET A 1 -12.23 -9.46 -12.24
N VAL A 2 -11.32 -8.51 -11.99
CA VAL A 2 -9.91 -8.63 -12.41
C VAL A 2 -9.23 -9.71 -11.55
N ASP A 3 -8.65 -10.72 -12.18
CA ASP A 3 -7.82 -11.70 -11.47
C ASP A 3 -6.42 -11.12 -11.25
N LEU A 4 -6.17 -10.66 -10.03
CA LEU A 4 -4.90 -10.03 -9.68
C LEU A 4 -3.71 -11.00 -9.73
N ARG A 5 -3.92 -12.31 -9.62
CA ARG A 5 -2.83 -13.28 -9.68
C ARG A 5 -2.27 -13.38 -11.10
N ILE A 6 -3.17 -13.51 -12.08
CA ILE A 6 -2.81 -13.55 -13.50
C ILE A 6 -2.16 -12.22 -13.92
N VAL A 7 -2.75 -11.10 -13.51
CA VAL A 7 -2.20 -9.77 -13.86
C VAL A 7 -0.80 -9.57 -13.25
N ALA A 8 -0.58 -9.99 -12.00
CA ALA A 8 0.70 -9.82 -11.33
C ALA A 8 1.86 -10.54 -12.03
N GLU A 9 1.61 -11.67 -12.71
CA GLU A 9 2.63 -12.42 -13.46
C GLU A 9 3.20 -11.61 -14.64
N SER A 10 2.42 -10.67 -15.18
CA SER A 10 2.82 -9.82 -16.31
C SER A 10 3.48 -8.50 -15.90
N LEU A 11 3.54 -8.19 -14.60
CA LEU A 11 3.99 -6.89 -14.09
C LEU A 11 5.33 -7.01 -13.36
N PRO A 12 6.18 -5.95 -13.41
CA PRO A 12 7.39 -5.91 -12.62
C PRO A 12 7.05 -5.84 -11.13
N LYS A 13 7.90 -6.45 -10.29
CA LYS A 13 7.80 -6.34 -8.83
C LYS A 13 7.90 -4.88 -8.37
N THR A 14 7.09 -4.51 -7.39
CA THR A 14 7.10 -3.16 -6.83
C THR A 14 8.27 -2.98 -5.86
N ARG A 15 9.02 -1.88 -5.96
CA ARG A 15 10.00 -1.51 -4.93
C ARG A 15 9.31 -1.01 -3.67
N LYS A 16 9.57 -1.71 -2.57
CA LYS A 16 8.93 -1.52 -1.26
C LYS A 16 9.67 -0.46 -0.44
N LYS A 17 9.48 0.82 -0.76
CA LYS A 17 10.24 1.93 -0.14
C LYS A 17 10.05 1.99 1.39
N TYR A 18 8.86 1.63 1.86
CA TYR A 18 8.50 1.56 3.29
C TYR A 18 9.40 0.65 4.15
N LEU A 19 10.12 -0.30 3.54
CA LEU A 19 11.10 -1.15 4.24
C LEU A 19 12.42 -0.43 4.53
N THR A 20 12.76 0.59 3.74
CA THR A 20 14.02 1.35 3.87
C THR A 20 13.81 2.73 4.47
N ASP A 21 12.60 3.27 4.35
CA ASP A 21 12.21 4.54 4.95
C ASP A 21 10.74 4.46 5.39
N SER A 22 10.54 4.13 6.67
CA SER A 22 9.21 3.98 7.25
C SER A 22 8.55 5.32 7.61
N TYR A 23 9.30 6.43 7.58
CA TYR A 23 8.82 7.76 7.94
C TYR A 23 8.52 8.66 6.73
N ALA A 24 8.86 8.23 5.52
CA ALA A 24 8.42 8.88 4.30
C ALA A 24 6.88 8.98 4.25
N LYS A 25 6.38 10.22 4.19
CA LYS A 25 4.94 10.54 4.16
C LYS A 25 4.43 10.76 2.74
N GLU A 26 5.32 11.14 1.85
CA GLU A 26 5.05 11.39 0.44
C GLU A 26 6.23 10.96 -0.43
N MET A 27 5.94 10.60 -1.69
CA MET A 27 6.96 10.35 -2.71
C MET A 27 6.41 10.57 -4.11
N ILE A 28 7.28 10.80 -5.08
CA ILE A 28 6.93 10.77 -6.51
C ILE A 28 7.39 9.43 -7.09
N THR A 29 6.56 8.83 -7.94
CA THR A 29 6.86 7.58 -8.63
C THR A 29 6.08 7.48 -9.95
N ASP A 30 6.42 6.50 -10.78
CA ASP A 30 5.67 6.19 -11.99
C ASP A 30 4.55 5.20 -11.71
N ILE A 31 3.38 5.46 -12.29
CA ILE A 31 2.29 4.48 -12.41
C ILE A 31 2.67 3.50 -13.53
N VAL A 32 2.66 2.22 -13.21
CA VAL A 32 3.00 1.13 -14.14
C VAL A 32 1.77 0.64 -14.87
N ALA A 33 0.66 0.43 -14.16
CA ALA A 33 -0.57 -0.09 -14.73
C ALA A 33 -1.80 0.29 -13.90
N THR A 34 -2.96 0.33 -14.56
CA THR A 34 -4.26 0.55 -13.90
C THR A 34 -5.30 -0.44 -14.41
N PHE A 35 -6.15 -0.93 -13.51
CA PHE A 35 -7.17 -1.92 -13.83
C PHE A 35 -8.51 -1.50 -13.24
N ASN A 36 -9.57 -1.46 -14.05
CA ASN A 36 -10.91 -1.20 -13.55
C ASN A 36 -11.45 -2.45 -12.85
N GLU A 37 -11.85 -2.31 -11.58
CA GLU A 37 -12.57 -3.38 -10.89
C GLU A 37 -14.06 -3.31 -11.19
N ARG A 38 -14.66 -2.15 -10.90
CA ARG A 38 -16.09 -1.87 -11.09
C ARG A 38 -16.39 -0.38 -10.95
N GLY A 39 -16.95 0.24 -11.97
CA GLY A 39 -17.34 1.65 -11.93
C GLY A 39 -16.14 2.54 -11.62
N LYS A 40 -16.19 3.34 -10.56
CA LYS A 40 -15.08 4.21 -10.13
C LYS A 40 -14.01 3.50 -9.28
N LYS A 41 -14.10 2.18 -9.10
CA LYS A 41 -13.13 1.39 -8.32
C LYS A 41 -12.06 0.80 -9.21
N TYR A 42 -10.80 0.99 -8.83
CA TYR A 42 -9.65 0.55 -9.60
C TYR A 42 -8.57 -0.06 -8.71
N TYR A 43 -7.65 -0.78 -9.37
CA TYR A 43 -6.35 -1.14 -8.84
C TYR A 43 -5.27 -0.35 -9.59
N LEU A 44 -4.37 0.28 -8.83
CA LEU A 44 -3.18 0.99 -9.35
C LEU A 44 -1.91 0.25 -8.94
N VAL A 45 -0.99 0.07 -9.88
CA VAL A 45 0.36 -0.43 -9.59
C VAL A 45 1.35 0.69 -9.88
N SER A 46 2.21 0.99 -8.91
CA SER A 46 3.32 1.93 -9.07
C SER A 46 4.66 1.20 -9.09
N ARG A 47 5.68 1.85 -9.66
CA ARG A 47 7.04 1.32 -9.73
C ARG A 47 7.63 1.15 -8.33
N GLU A 48 7.40 2.15 -7.47
CA GLU A 48 7.81 2.15 -6.07
C GLU A 48 6.64 2.61 -5.21
N THR A 49 6.60 2.18 -3.95
CA THR A 49 5.56 2.66 -3.04
C THR A 49 6.04 2.77 -1.61
N ILE A 50 5.59 3.84 -0.95
CA ILE A 50 5.66 4.04 0.50
C ILE A 50 4.47 3.40 1.21
N PHE A 51 3.43 2.93 0.52
CA PHE A 51 2.28 2.27 1.16
C PHE A 51 2.64 0.84 1.59
N HIS A 52 2.38 0.51 2.84
CA HIS A 52 2.51 -0.82 3.39
C HIS A 52 1.25 -1.64 3.03
N PRO A 53 1.42 -2.85 2.49
CA PRO A 53 0.30 -3.73 2.15
C PRO A 53 -0.34 -4.32 3.41
N LEU A 54 -1.51 -4.93 3.25
CA LEU A 54 -2.09 -5.77 4.30
C LEU A 54 -1.17 -6.99 4.52
N GLY A 55 -0.78 -7.28 5.76
CA GLY A 55 0.04 -8.45 6.09
C GLY A 55 0.56 -8.45 7.52
N GLY A 56 0.91 -9.61 8.06
CA GLY A 56 1.52 -9.74 9.39
C GLY A 56 0.64 -9.23 10.54
N GLY A 57 -0.69 -9.33 10.41
CA GLY A 57 -1.65 -8.77 11.38
C GLY A 57 -1.83 -7.24 11.29
N GLN A 58 -1.05 -6.55 10.46
CA GLN A 58 -1.12 -5.10 10.29
C GLN A 58 -2.11 -4.71 9.18
N PRO A 59 -3.07 -3.79 9.43
CA PRO A 59 -3.92 -3.26 8.37
C PRO A 59 -3.10 -2.46 7.34
N SER A 60 -3.54 -2.48 6.07
CA SER A 60 -2.86 -1.73 5.02
C SER A 60 -3.03 -0.22 5.19
N ASP A 61 -2.13 0.53 4.55
CA ASP A 61 -2.28 1.98 4.49
C ASP A 61 -3.41 2.46 3.59
N THR A 62 -3.75 3.72 3.82
CA THR A 62 -4.69 4.53 3.06
C THR A 62 -4.05 5.88 2.76
N GLY A 63 -4.63 6.61 1.81
CA GLY A 63 -4.05 7.87 1.36
C GLY A 63 -4.50 8.22 -0.05
N PHE A 64 -3.65 8.93 -0.79
CA PHE A 64 -3.94 9.40 -2.14
C PHE A 64 -2.79 9.14 -3.11
N ILE A 65 -3.16 8.95 -4.37
CA ILE A 65 -2.28 8.99 -5.52
C ILE A 65 -2.76 10.13 -6.40
N LEU A 66 -1.92 11.14 -6.59
CA LEU A 66 -2.23 12.35 -7.33
C LEU A 66 -1.38 12.39 -8.60
N GLY A 67 -2.01 12.31 -9.77
CA GLY A 67 -1.36 12.61 -11.04
C GLY A 67 -1.73 14.00 -11.52
N GLU A 68 -1.17 14.40 -12.65
CA GLU A 68 -1.49 15.67 -13.31
C GLU A 68 -3.00 15.82 -13.57
N ASN A 69 -3.63 14.75 -14.06
CA ASN A 69 -5.03 14.75 -14.50
C ASN A 69 -5.93 13.81 -13.69
N PHE A 70 -5.51 13.35 -12.51
CA PHE A 70 -6.35 12.49 -11.68
C PHE A 70 -6.09 12.59 -10.18
N GLN A 71 -7.14 12.30 -9.41
CA GLN A 71 -7.06 12.12 -7.96
C GLN A 71 -7.65 10.77 -7.59
N PHE A 72 -6.81 9.88 -7.05
CA PHE A 72 -7.20 8.54 -6.65
C PHE A 72 -7.06 8.37 -5.14
N GLN A 73 -8.12 7.93 -4.47
CA GLN A 73 -8.10 7.64 -3.04
C GLN A 73 -7.81 6.15 -2.80
N VAL A 74 -6.67 5.86 -2.19
CA VAL A 74 -6.29 4.51 -1.80
C VAL A 74 -7.07 4.10 -0.55
N LYS A 75 -7.79 2.98 -0.65
CA LYS A 75 -8.57 2.38 0.43
C LYS A 75 -7.90 1.14 1.02
N LYS A 76 -7.13 0.41 0.22
CA LYS A 76 -6.41 -0.78 0.65
C LYS A 76 -5.19 -1.01 -0.25
N VAL A 77 -4.14 -1.64 0.29
CA VAL A 77 -3.00 -2.12 -0.51
C VAL A 77 -2.85 -3.62 -0.33
N LEU A 78 -2.68 -4.33 -1.44
CA LEU A 78 -2.53 -5.78 -1.50
C LEU A 78 -1.14 -6.11 -2.07
N ASP A 79 -0.46 -7.09 -1.48
CA ASP A 79 0.73 -7.70 -2.08
C ASP A 79 0.33 -9.01 -2.76
N VAL A 80 0.55 -9.11 -4.07
CA VAL A 80 0.33 -10.33 -4.84
C VAL A 80 1.65 -10.64 -5.56
N ASN A 81 2.35 -11.67 -5.10
CA ASN A 81 3.63 -12.14 -5.66
C ASN A 81 4.71 -11.04 -5.79
N GLY A 82 4.70 -10.03 -4.90
CA GLY A 82 5.65 -8.91 -4.92
C GLY A 82 5.21 -7.72 -5.76
N VAL A 83 4.02 -7.76 -6.36
CA VAL A 83 3.38 -6.62 -7.02
C VAL A 83 2.36 -6.02 -6.05
N LEU A 84 2.51 -4.72 -5.74
CA LEU A 84 1.63 -4.03 -4.81
C LEU A 84 0.50 -3.32 -5.55
N PHE A 85 -0.72 -3.77 -5.29
CA PHE A 85 -1.95 -3.22 -5.87
C PHE A 85 -2.60 -2.25 -4.89
N HIS A 86 -2.68 -0.98 -5.29
CA HIS A 86 -3.39 0.07 -4.57
C HIS A 86 -4.86 0.04 -5.00
N TYR A 87 -5.70 -0.55 -4.17
CA TYR A 87 -7.15 -0.58 -4.37
C TYR A 87 -7.79 0.70 -3.86
N GLY A 88 -8.70 1.28 -4.64
CA GLY A 88 -9.26 2.58 -4.30
C GLY A 88 -10.32 3.09 -5.26
N ILE A 89 -10.64 4.37 -5.11
CA ILE A 89 -11.70 5.05 -5.86
C ILE A 89 -11.10 6.24 -6.62
N LEU A 90 -11.41 6.33 -7.90
CA LEU A 90 -11.12 7.51 -8.72
C LEU A 90 -12.09 8.63 -8.33
N LEU A 91 -11.55 9.69 -7.73
CA LEU A 91 -12.35 10.84 -7.28
C LEU A 91 -12.55 11.84 -8.42
N LYS A 92 -11.50 12.09 -9.22
CA LYS A 92 -11.51 13.05 -10.32
C LYS A 92 -10.59 12.60 -11.45
N GLY A 93 -10.96 12.96 -12.68
CA GLY A 93 -10.13 12.80 -13.86
C GLY A 93 -10.08 11.38 -14.42
N GLU A 94 -9.01 11.07 -15.14
CA GLU A 94 -8.82 9.78 -15.83
C GLU A 94 -7.49 9.14 -15.44
N LEU A 95 -7.51 7.84 -15.19
CA LEU A 95 -6.32 7.10 -14.78
C LEU A 95 -5.46 6.74 -16.00
N PRO A 96 -4.13 6.92 -15.91
CA PRO A 96 -3.22 6.53 -16.98
C PRO A 96 -3.18 5.01 -17.12
N GLN A 97 -2.91 4.50 -18.32
CA GLN A 97 -2.66 3.06 -18.51
C GLN A 97 -1.23 2.65 -18.09
N GLY A 98 -0.34 3.63 -17.89
CA GLY A 98 1.04 3.44 -17.43
C GLY A 98 1.92 4.65 -17.76
N ASN A 99 3.19 4.61 -17.36
CA ASN A 99 4.25 5.59 -17.65
C ASN A 99 3.90 7.05 -17.31
N ALA A 100 3.14 7.27 -16.23
CA ALA A 100 2.76 8.59 -15.77
C ALA A 100 3.30 8.84 -14.37
N ASN A 101 3.86 10.03 -14.13
CA ASN A 101 4.31 10.43 -12.80
C ASN A 101 3.10 10.71 -11.90
N ALA A 102 3.21 10.27 -10.65
CA ALA A 102 2.21 10.53 -9.62
C ALA A 102 2.86 10.74 -8.25
N LYS A 103 2.28 11.65 -7.47
CA LYS A 103 2.61 11.88 -6.07
C LYS A 103 1.78 10.94 -5.20
N LEU A 104 2.46 10.10 -4.43
CA LEU A 104 1.89 9.27 -3.37
C LEU A 104 1.86 10.09 -2.07
N LEU A 105 0.71 10.11 -1.40
CA LEU A 105 0.49 10.77 -0.11
C LEU A 105 -0.12 9.77 0.88
N LEU A 106 0.57 9.48 1.98
CA LEU A 106 0.03 8.61 3.03
C LEU A 106 -0.91 9.37 3.96
N ASP A 107 -1.92 8.66 4.46
CA ASP A 107 -2.60 9.01 5.71
C ASP A 107 -1.62 8.76 6.87
N TRP A 108 -0.82 9.79 7.17
CA TRP A 108 0.29 9.69 8.12
C TRP A 108 -0.18 9.38 9.55
N ASP A 109 -1.28 10.00 10.00
CA ASP A 109 -1.78 9.79 11.35
C ASP A 109 -2.20 8.34 11.55
N LYS A 110 -2.87 7.76 10.55
CA LYS A 110 -3.20 6.34 10.55
C LYS A 110 -1.95 5.47 10.53
N ARG A 111 -1.00 5.73 9.62
CA ARG A 111 0.26 4.96 9.51
C ARG A 111 1.01 4.96 10.84
N TYR A 112 1.22 6.14 11.42
CA TYR A 112 2.00 6.30 12.64
C TYR A 112 1.33 5.63 13.84
N LYS A 113 0.00 5.73 13.94
CA LYS A 113 -0.77 4.97 14.95
C LYS A 113 -0.54 3.47 14.81
N ILE A 114 -0.59 2.94 13.59
CA ILE A 114 -0.39 1.52 13.33
C ILE A 114 1.04 1.09 13.69
N MET A 115 2.06 1.88 13.32
CA MET A 115 3.45 1.60 13.69
C MET A 115 3.62 1.49 15.21
N ARG A 116 3.04 2.42 15.97
CA ARG A 116 3.07 2.38 17.44
C ARG A 116 2.37 1.14 18.01
N ILE A 117 1.22 0.76 17.46
CA ILE A 117 0.50 -0.46 17.88
C ILE A 117 1.34 -1.70 17.59
N HIS A 118 1.97 -1.78 16.42
CA HIS A 118 2.81 -2.92 16.05
C HIS A 118 4.01 -3.06 17.00
N THR A 119 4.72 -1.95 17.28
CA THR A 119 5.82 -1.94 18.26
C THR A 119 5.33 -2.29 19.66
N ALA A 120 4.18 -1.77 20.09
CA ALA A 120 3.60 -2.11 21.39
C ALA A 120 3.23 -3.60 21.48
N GLY A 121 2.77 -4.20 20.38
CA GLY A 121 2.50 -5.63 20.27
C GLY A 121 3.75 -6.47 20.54
N HIS A 122 4.89 -6.11 19.94
CA HIS A 122 6.18 -6.79 20.19
C HIS A 122 6.66 -6.63 21.63
N ILE A 123 6.50 -5.44 22.21
CA ILE A 123 6.87 -5.19 23.62
C ILE A 123 6.00 -6.03 24.55
N LEU A 124 4.69 -6.11 24.28
CA LEU A 124 3.77 -6.92 25.06
C LEU A 124 4.08 -8.41 24.94
N ASP A 125 4.30 -8.90 23.72
CA ASP A 125 4.68 -10.29 23.46
C ASP A 125 5.95 -10.66 24.22
N TYR A 126 6.98 -9.81 24.15
CA TYR A 126 8.21 -9.99 24.92
C TYR A 126 7.93 -10.02 26.43
N ALA A 127 7.17 -9.07 26.97
CA ALA A 127 6.85 -9.01 28.39
C ALA A 127 6.05 -10.24 28.87
N VAL A 128 5.11 -10.73 28.07
CA VAL A 128 4.34 -11.96 28.37
C VAL A 128 5.27 -13.17 28.42
N ASN A 129 6.18 -13.30 27.45
CA ASN A 129 7.17 -14.37 27.44
C ASN A 129 8.09 -14.34 28.66
N GLU A 130 8.60 -13.16 29.04
CA GLU A 130 9.46 -12.99 30.21
C GLU A 130 8.76 -13.33 31.54
N VAL A 131 7.47 -12.99 31.66
CA VAL A 131 6.72 -13.21 32.92
C VAL A 131 6.15 -14.63 33.01
N LEU A 132 5.71 -15.23 31.89
CA LEU A 132 5.00 -16.51 31.88
C LEU A 132 5.82 -17.70 31.36
N GLY A 133 7.06 -17.47 30.91
CA GLY A 133 8.01 -18.55 30.60
C GLY A 133 7.93 -19.16 29.21
N GLY A 134 7.20 -18.53 28.26
CA GLY A 134 7.27 -18.89 26.83
C GLY A 134 6.76 -20.28 26.43
N GLU A 135 6.04 -20.98 27.30
CA GLU A 135 5.38 -22.25 26.99
C GLU A 135 3.86 -22.04 26.78
N PHE A 136 3.47 -21.57 25.60
CA PHE A 136 2.10 -21.68 25.08
C PHE A 136 2.11 -22.30 23.69
#